data_AF-A0A5J5BZ41-F1
#
_entry.id   AF-A0A5J5BZ41-F1
#
_cell.length_a   1.000
_cell.length_b   1.000
_cell.length_c   1.000
_cell.angle_alpha   90.00
_cell.angle_beta   90.00
_cell.angle_gamma   90.00
#
_symmetry.space_group_name_H-M   'P 1'
#
loop_
_entity.id
_entity.type
_entity.pdbx_description
1 polymer ?
#
loop_
_entity_poly.entity_id
_entity_poly.type
_entity_poly.pdbx_seq_one_letter_code
_entity_poly.pdbx_strand_id
1 'polypeptide(L)'
;MASTMAGPHAEYQTSGMLSREQLLYLFNRFSFLTSQPDVKKRIAEAVDDKQEAVAVTTAIQEEILLEMGVEPRFGLACLGKVNMAYENDRDLMIHFYEFVAKEEIACEEAELGPDKFSERMQMQHELQKQQLEMLKHMRNLHVDDQSASP
;
A
#
# COMPACT_ATOMS: atom_id res chain seq x y z
N MET A 1 44.54 18.71 22.28
CA MET A 1 43.53 17.66 22.48
C MET A 1 42.16 18.28 22.33
N ALA A 2 41.45 17.94 21.27
CA ALA A 2 40.04 18.25 21.11
C ALA A 2 39.44 17.11 20.28
N SER A 3 38.93 16.09 20.98
CA SER A 3 38.09 15.06 20.36
C SER A 3 36.70 15.64 20.23
N THR A 4 36.31 15.95 19.00
CA THR A 4 34.92 16.24 18.66
C THR A 4 34.14 14.93 18.78
N MET A 5 33.29 14.85 19.80
CA MET A 5 32.37 13.74 20.02
C MET A 5 31.34 13.73 18.88
N ALA A 6 31.47 12.78 17.96
CA ALA A 6 30.41 12.42 17.04
C ALA A 6 29.22 11.89 17.84
N GLY A 7 28.03 12.43 17.59
CA GLY A 7 26.79 11.91 18.16
C GLY A 7 26.57 10.44 17.76
N PRO A 8 25.68 9.70 18.45
CA PRO A 8 25.43 8.31 18.11
C PRO A 8 24.82 8.26 16.71
N HIS A 9 25.61 7.83 15.73
CA HIS A 9 25.09 7.40 14.45
C HIS A 9 24.22 6.18 14.74
N ALA A 10 22.90 6.35 14.75
CA ALA A 10 22.00 5.21 14.73
C ALA A 10 22.34 4.41 13.47
N GLU A 11 22.88 3.21 13.65
CA GLU A 11 23.16 2.31 12.53
C GLU A 11 21.81 1.84 11.98
N TYR A 12 21.42 2.38 10.84
CA TYR A 12 20.22 1.95 10.13
C TYR A 12 20.38 0.50 9.66
N GLN A 13 19.30 -0.26 9.65
CA GLN A 13 19.27 -1.58 9.02
C GLN A 13 19.54 -1.44 7.52
N THR A 14 20.55 -2.15 7.02
CA THR A 14 20.99 -2.13 5.61
C THR A 14 21.13 -3.54 5.00
N SER A 15 20.74 -4.59 5.73
CA SER A 15 20.92 -5.98 5.28
C SER A 15 19.78 -6.91 5.73
N GLY A 16 19.69 -8.07 5.08
CA GLY A 16 18.64 -9.06 5.31
C GLY A 16 17.33 -8.71 4.60
N MET A 17 16.22 -8.96 5.28
CA MET A 17 14.87 -8.61 4.85
C MET A 17 14.19 -7.83 5.98
N LEU A 18 13.23 -6.96 5.64
CA LEU A 18 12.33 -6.39 6.65
C LEU A 18 11.56 -7.50 7.34
N SER A 19 11.51 -7.46 8.67
CA SER A 19 10.71 -8.42 9.43
C SER A 19 9.22 -8.24 9.13
N ARG A 20 8.44 -9.24 9.51
CA ARG A 20 6.98 -9.20 9.42
C ARG A 20 6.40 -7.97 10.14
N GLU A 21 6.91 -7.67 11.33
CA GLU A 21 6.47 -6.54 12.15
C GLU A 21 6.81 -5.20 11.50
N GLN A 22 8.01 -5.08 10.91
CA GLN A 22 8.42 -3.87 10.19
C GLN A 22 7.56 -3.63 8.95
N LEU A 23 7.25 -4.68 8.19
CA LEU A 23 6.35 -4.60 7.04
C LEU A 23 4.95 -4.17 7.46
N LEU A 24 4.37 -4.82 8.47
CA LEU A 24 3.04 -4.44 8.97
C LEU A 24 3.00 -3.02 9.54
N TYR A 25 4.06 -2.58 10.22
CA TYR A 25 4.16 -1.20 10.69
C TYR A 25 4.15 -0.23 9.50
N LEU A 26 4.99 -0.47 8.50
CA LEU A 26 5.08 0.35 7.29
C LEU A 26 3.72 0.45 6.59
N PHE A 27 3.04 -0.68 6.39
CA PHE A 27 1.74 -0.72 5.71
C PHE A 27 0.68 0.10 6.45
N ASN A 28 0.57 -0.09 7.77
CA ASN A 28 -0.41 0.61 8.60
C ASN A 28 -0.10 2.10 8.70
N ARG A 29 1.19 2.45 8.89
CA ARG A 29 1.62 3.84 9.01
C ARG A 29 1.41 4.60 7.70
N PHE A 30 1.74 3.97 6.57
CA PHE A 30 1.51 4.54 5.24
C PHE A 30 0.03 4.77 4.99
N SER A 31 -0.81 3.74 5.22
CA SER A 31 -2.27 3.83 5.06
C SER A 31 -2.88 4.94 5.93
N PHE A 32 -2.41 5.08 7.18
CA PHE A 32 -2.81 6.18 8.04
C PHE A 32 -2.42 7.53 7.44
N LEU A 33 -1.14 7.73 7.09
CA LEU A 33 -0.66 9.01 6.58
C LEU A 33 -1.35 9.41 5.28
N THR A 34 -1.49 8.50 4.30
CA THR A 34 -2.12 8.81 3.01
C THR A 34 -3.64 9.02 3.11
N SER A 35 -4.27 8.68 4.23
CA SER A 35 -5.66 9.05 4.52
C SER A 35 -5.83 10.49 5.02
N GLN A 36 -4.75 11.12 5.50
CA GLN A 36 -4.81 12.43 6.13
C GLN A 36 -4.97 13.54 5.08
N PRO A 37 -5.83 14.55 5.31
CA PRO A 37 -6.12 15.59 4.32
C PRO A 37 -4.90 16.41 3.89
N ASP A 38 -3.97 16.67 4.80
CA ASP A 38 -2.72 17.39 4.55
C ASP A 38 -1.77 16.60 3.65
N VAL A 39 -1.67 15.29 3.87
CA VAL A 39 -0.86 14.40 3.02
C VAL A 39 -1.49 14.26 1.64
N LYS A 40 -2.81 14.06 1.55
CA LYS A 40 -3.53 14.04 0.26
C LYS A 40 -3.32 15.33 -0.53
N LYS A 41 -3.42 16.47 0.15
CA LYS A 41 -3.15 17.78 -0.44
C LYS A 41 -1.70 17.86 -0.94
N ARG A 42 -0.73 17.40 -0.16
CA ARG A 42 0.69 17.36 -0.56
C ARG A 42 0.92 16.54 -1.84
N ILE A 43 0.25 15.40 -1.98
CA ILE A 43 0.35 14.56 -3.18
C ILE A 43 -0.28 15.28 -4.39
N ALA A 44 -1.46 15.88 -4.23
CA ALA A 44 -2.14 16.62 -5.29
C ALA A 44 -1.33 17.86 -5.74
N GLU A 45 -0.79 18.64 -4.81
CA GLU A 45 0.05 19.80 -5.13
C GLU A 45 1.30 19.41 -5.93
N ALA A 46 1.91 18.25 -5.62
CA ALA A 46 3.04 17.75 -6.40
C ALA A 46 2.66 17.41 -7.85
N VAL A 47 1.46 16.85 -8.07
CA VAL A 47 0.93 16.59 -9.41
C VAL A 47 0.69 17.89 -10.17
N ASP A 48 0.15 18.92 -9.50
CA ASP A 48 -0.02 20.25 -10.07
C ASP A 48 1.33 20.85 -10.52
N ASP A 49 2.36 20.65 -9.71
CA ASP A 49 3.77 21.01 -9.95
C ASP A 49 4.50 20.09 -10.95
N LYS A 50 3.77 19.20 -11.65
CA LYS A 50 4.29 18.26 -12.68
C LYS A 50 5.24 17.20 -12.16
N GLN A 51 5.16 16.88 -10.87
CA GLN A 51 5.79 15.70 -10.30
C GLN A 51 4.85 14.50 -10.37
N GLU A 52 5.42 13.30 -10.33
CA GLU A 52 4.61 12.08 -10.27
C GLU A 52 4.10 11.87 -8.84
N ALA A 53 2.83 11.52 -8.67
CA ALA A 53 2.26 11.25 -7.35
C ALA A 53 3.04 10.14 -6.61
N VAL A 54 3.53 9.15 -7.37
CA VAL A 54 4.35 8.05 -6.85
C VAL A 54 5.66 8.52 -6.22
N ALA A 55 6.22 9.66 -6.65
CA ALA A 55 7.43 10.19 -6.03
C ALA A 55 7.14 10.67 -4.60
N VAL A 56 5.97 11.25 -4.36
CA VAL A 56 5.55 11.70 -3.02
C VAL A 56 5.19 10.51 -2.14
N THR A 57 4.50 9.49 -2.67
CA THR A 57 4.20 8.28 -1.90
C THR A 57 5.47 7.50 -1.57
N THR A 58 6.44 7.44 -2.49
CA THR A 58 7.77 6.88 -2.23
C THR A 58 8.46 7.64 -1.11
N ALA A 59 8.47 8.97 -1.13
CA ALA A 59 9.05 9.77 -0.04
C ALA A 59 8.39 9.49 1.32
N ILE A 60 7.07 9.25 1.37
CA ILE A 60 6.38 8.82 2.60
C ILE A 60 6.91 7.46 3.07
N GLN A 61 7.09 6.49 2.17
CA GLN A 61 7.66 5.19 2.52
C GLN A 61 9.07 5.36 3.09
N GLU A 62 9.91 6.22 2.49
CA GLU A 62 11.26 6.53 2.98
C GLU A 62 11.25 7.17 4.37
N GLU A 63 10.35 8.13 4.63
CA GLU A 63 10.15 8.77 5.94
C GLU A 63 9.80 7.72 7.02
N ILE A 64 8.89 6.78 6.71
CA ILE A 64 8.50 5.71 7.64
C ILE A 64 9.64 4.71 7.86
N LEU A 65 10.39 4.37 6.81
CA LEU A 65 11.57 3.49 6.93
C LEU A 65 12.62 4.10 7.87
N LEU A 66 12.88 5.42 7.74
CA LEU A 66 13.77 6.13 8.65
C LEU A 66 13.25 6.15 10.09
N GLU A 67 11.94 6.34 10.30
CA GLU A 67 11.28 6.27 11.62
C GLU A 67 11.53 4.90 12.29
N MET A 68 11.56 3.82 11.51
CA MET A 68 11.83 2.46 11.99
C MET A 68 13.33 2.12 12.16
N GLY A 69 14.24 3.04 11.85
CA GLY A 69 15.68 2.74 11.85
C GLY A 69 16.12 1.85 10.67
N VAL A 70 15.43 1.94 9.53
CA VAL A 70 15.78 1.25 8.28
C VAL A 70 16.32 2.24 7.26
N GLU A 71 17.36 1.86 6.53
CA GLU A 71 17.88 2.68 5.43
C GLU A 71 16.89 2.65 4.24
N PRO A 72 16.47 3.82 3.69
CA PRO A 72 15.43 3.88 2.67
C PRO A 72 15.67 3.03 1.43
N ARG A 73 16.87 3.07 0.84
CA ARG A 73 17.15 2.32 -0.40
C ARG A 73 17.09 0.82 -0.16
N PHE A 74 17.62 0.36 0.97
CA PHE A 74 17.50 -1.02 1.42
C PHE A 74 16.04 -1.42 1.65
N GLY A 75 15.27 -0.61 2.39
CA GLY A 75 13.87 -0.89 2.70
C GLY A 75 12.98 -0.96 1.46
N LEU A 76 13.12 -0.02 0.52
CA LEU A 76 12.42 -0.04 -0.76
C LEU A 76 12.83 -1.27 -1.60
N ALA A 77 14.11 -1.63 -1.61
CA ALA A 77 14.57 -2.85 -2.28
C ALA A 77 14.00 -4.13 -1.63
N CYS A 78 13.69 -4.11 -0.33
CA CYS A 78 12.97 -5.19 0.33
C CYS A 78 11.51 -5.27 -0.12
N LEU A 79 10.80 -4.15 -0.30
CA LEU A 79 9.41 -4.15 -0.78
C LEU A 79 9.26 -4.91 -2.12
N GLY A 80 10.20 -4.70 -3.04
CA GLY A 80 10.25 -5.43 -4.32
C GLY A 80 10.48 -6.95 -4.20
N LYS A 81 10.83 -7.46 -3.00
CA LYS A 81 11.12 -8.87 -2.72
C LYS A 81 10.11 -9.53 -1.79
N VAL A 82 9.11 -8.79 -1.27
CA VAL A 82 8.13 -9.31 -0.29
C VAL A 82 7.44 -10.57 -0.82
N ASN A 83 6.98 -10.55 -2.07
CA ASN A 83 6.37 -11.70 -2.72
C ASN A 83 7.24 -12.96 -2.67
N MET A 84 8.55 -12.84 -2.87
CA MET A 84 9.45 -13.99 -2.87
C MET A 84 9.82 -14.44 -1.44
N ALA A 85 9.99 -13.48 -0.53
CA ALA A 85 10.43 -13.75 0.83
C ALA A 85 9.31 -14.28 1.74
N TYR A 86 8.05 -13.93 1.45
CA TYR A 86 6.89 -14.19 2.31
C TYR A 86 5.71 -14.85 1.59
N GLU A 87 5.91 -15.48 0.43
CA GLU A 87 4.84 -16.15 -0.34
C GLU A 87 3.96 -17.10 0.49
N ASN A 88 4.52 -17.73 1.52
CA ASN A 88 3.85 -18.69 2.38
C ASN A 88 3.08 -18.04 3.55
N ASP A 89 3.31 -16.77 3.88
CA ASP A 89 2.58 -16.01 4.90
C ASP A 89 1.40 -15.27 4.25
N ARG A 90 0.27 -15.99 4.10
CA ARG A 90 -0.92 -15.46 3.41
C ARG A 90 -1.47 -14.19 4.05
N ASP A 91 -1.45 -14.10 5.37
CA ASP A 91 -1.99 -12.94 6.10
C ASP A 91 -1.12 -11.71 5.83
N LEU A 92 0.20 -11.87 5.86
CA LEU A 92 1.10 -10.77 5.49
C LEU A 92 0.94 -10.38 4.03
N MET A 93 0.77 -11.35 3.13
CA MET A 93 0.57 -11.09 1.70
C MET A 93 -0.72 -10.32 1.43
N ILE A 94 -1.82 -10.62 2.15
CA ILE A 94 -3.05 -9.84 2.07
C ILE A 94 -2.77 -8.37 2.42
N HIS A 95 -2.11 -8.11 3.54
CA HIS A 95 -1.77 -6.74 3.95
C HIS A 95 -0.81 -6.04 2.99
N PHE A 96 0.12 -6.78 2.36
CA PHE A 96 1.00 -6.22 1.34
C PHE A 96 0.22 -5.77 0.10
N TYR A 97 -0.72 -6.58 -0.39
CA TYR A 97 -1.56 -6.19 -1.54
C TYR A 97 -2.53 -5.06 -1.19
N GLU A 98 -3.06 -5.03 0.04
CA GLU A 98 -3.83 -3.89 0.54
C GLU A 98 -2.99 -2.61 0.56
N PHE A 99 -1.74 -2.68 1.01
CA PHE A 99 -0.80 -1.56 1.00
C PHE A 99 -0.54 -1.04 -0.42
N VAL A 100 -0.26 -1.93 -1.38
CA VAL A 100 -0.06 -1.55 -2.79
C VAL A 100 -1.32 -0.89 -3.36
N ALA A 101 -2.50 -1.45 -3.09
CA ALA A 101 -3.76 -0.86 -3.54
C ALA A 101 -4.01 0.53 -2.91
N LYS A 102 -3.60 0.74 -1.65
CA LYS A 102 -3.71 2.05 -0.98
C LYS A 102 -2.79 3.08 -1.60
N GLU A 103 -1.57 2.69 -2.00
CA GLU A 103 -0.68 3.58 -2.74
C GLU A 103 -1.28 3.94 -4.11
N GLU A 104 -1.78 2.95 -4.86
CA GLU A 104 -2.43 3.19 -6.15
C GLU A 104 -3.60 4.15 -6.03
N ILE A 105 -4.48 3.95 -5.04
CA ILE A 105 -5.62 4.83 -4.77
C ILE A 105 -5.17 6.25 -4.44
N ALA A 106 -4.13 6.42 -3.61
CA ALA A 106 -3.63 7.74 -3.23
C ALA A 106 -3.05 8.50 -4.44
N CYS A 107 -2.32 7.81 -5.31
CA CYS A 107 -1.82 8.38 -6.56
C CYS A 107 -2.97 8.74 -7.51
N GLU A 108 -3.92 7.82 -7.71
CA GLU A 108 -5.04 8.01 -8.62
C GLU A 108 -5.95 9.17 -8.19
N GLU A 109 -6.25 9.29 -6.90
CA GLU A 109 -7.03 10.41 -6.34
C GLU A 109 -6.37 11.76 -6.64
N ALA A 110 -5.05 11.85 -6.51
CA ALA A 110 -4.30 13.06 -6.80
C ALA A 110 -4.26 13.38 -8.31
N GLU A 111 -4.12 12.37 -9.17
CA GLU A 111 -4.03 12.53 -10.62
C GLU A 111 -5.37 12.86 -11.29
N LEU A 112 -6.46 12.25 -10.83
CA LEU A 112 -7.79 12.47 -11.38
C LEU A 112 -8.47 13.71 -10.81
N GLY A 113 -8.10 14.11 -9.59
CA GLY A 113 -8.84 15.08 -8.81
C GLY A 113 -10.16 14.51 -8.24
N PRO A 114 -10.79 15.21 -7.29
CA PRO A 114 -11.83 14.66 -6.43
C PRO A 114 -13.09 14.20 -7.18
N ASP A 115 -13.52 14.95 -8.20
CA ASP A 115 -14.76 14.65 -8.93
C ASP A 115 -14.61 13.37 -9.77
N LYS A 116 -13.58 13.32 -10.64
CA LYS A 116 -13.31 12.16 -11.50
C LYS A 116 -12.94 10.92 -10.69
N PHE A 117 -12.22 11.11 -9.59
CA PHE A 117 -11.92 10.02 -8.67
C PHE A 117 -13.21 9.45 -8.05
N SER A 118 -14.13 10.31 -7.60
CA SER A 118 -15.42 9.86 -7.06
C SER A 118 -16.24 9.08 -8.08
N GLU A 119 -16.32 9.57 -9.32
CA GLU A 119 -17.00 8.88 -10.43
C GLU A 119 -16.39 7.50 -10.70
N ARG A 120 -15.05 7.42 -10.77
CA ARG A 120 -14.35 6.14 -11.00
C ARG A 120 -14.55 5.16 -9.86
N MET A 121 -14.48 5.61 -8.61
CA MET A 121 -14.73 4.76 -7.44
C MET A 121 -16.16 4.23 -7.39
N GLN A 122 -17.15 5.05 -7.74
CA GLN A 122 -18.55 4.62 -7.84
C GLN A 122 -18.72 3.55 -8.92
N MET A 123 -18.14 3.76 -10.11
CA MET A 123 -18.20 2.80 -11.20
C MET A 123 -17.55 1.46 -10.82
N GLN A 124 -16.37 1.50 -10.18
CA GLN A 124 -15.70 0.29 -9.70
C GLN A 124 -16.51 -0.45 -8.64
N HIS A 125 -17.10 0.28 -7.69
CA HIS A 125 -17.93 -0.30 -6.63
C HIS A 125 -19.17 -0.99 -7.22
N GLU A 126 -19.84 -0.37 -8.20
CA GLU A 126 -21.01 -0.98 -8.84
C GLU A 126 -20.63 -2.23 -9.64
N LEU A 127 -19.50 -2.22 -10.34
CA LEU A 127 -18.98 -3.39 -11.05
C LEU A 127 -18.66 -4.55 -10.09
N GLN A 128 -18.00 -4.26 -8.96
CA GLN A 128 -17.71 -5.27 -7.93
C GLN A 128 -18.99 -5.87 -7.35
N LYS A 129 -20.01 -5.04 -7.11
CA LYS A 129 -21.31 -5.49 -6.63
C LYS A 129 -21.99 -6.43 -7.64
N GLN A 130 -21.99 -6.09 -8.92
CA GLN A 130 -22.53 -6.93 -9.99
C GLN A 130 -21.78 -8.27 -10.11
N GLN A 131 -20.45 -8.26 -10.01
CA GLN A 131 -19.65 -9.49 -10.02
C GLN A 131 -19.96 -10.39 -8.82
N LEU A 132 -20.12 -9.80 -7.63
CA LEU A 132 -20.51 -10.54 -6.43
C LEU A 132 -21.91 -11.14 -6.55
N GLU A 133 -22.86 -10.39 -7.11
CA GLU A 133 -24.22 -10.89 -7.38
C GLU A 133 -24.18 -12.07 -8.36
N MET A 134 -23.44 -11.98 -9.45
CA MET A 134 -23.24 -13.08 -10.39
C MET A 134 -22.67 -14.34 -9.70
N LEU A 135 -21.64 -14.19 -8.86
CA LEU A 135 -21.05 -15.31 -8.12
C LEU A 135 -22.06 -15.97 -7.16
N LYS A 136 -22.92 -15.19 -6.51
CA LYS A 136 -24.01 -15.72 -5.67
C LYS A 136 -25.01 -16.53 -6.50
N HIS A 137 -25.41 -16.03 -7.67
CA HIS A 137 -26.30 -16.75 -8.57
C HIS A 137 -25.67 -18.06 -9.07
N MET A 138 -24.39 -18.04 -9.48
CA MET A 138 -23.68 -19.25 -9.94
C MET A 138 -23.59 -20.32 -8.85
N ARG A 139 -23.35 -19.91 -7.59
CA ARG A 139 -23.34 -20.83 -6.46
C ARG A 139 -24.71 -21.48 -6.25
N ASN A 140 -25.79 -20.70 -6.36
CA ASN A 140 -27.15 -21.20 -6.16
C ASN A 140 -27.55 -22.19 -7.27
N LEU A 141 -27.24 -21.88 -8.54
CA LEU A 141 -27.50 -22.78 -9.68
C LEU A 141 -26.79 -24.14 -9.53
N HIS A 142 -25.56 -24.16 -9.03
CA HIS A 142 -24.81 -25.40 -8.77
C HIS A 142 -25.45 -26.27 -7.66
N VAL A 143 -26.13 -25.66 -6.68
CA VAL A 143 -26.78 -26.38 -5.58
C VAL A 143 -28.11 -26.98 -6.06
N ASP A 144 -28.85 -26.26 -6.90
CA ASP A 144 -30.13 -26.73 -7.44
C ASP A 144 -29.93 -27.94 -8.38
N ASP A 145 -28.87 -27.96 -9.19
CA ASP A 145 -28.53 -29.10 -10.09
C ASP A 145 -28.09 -30.37 -9.33
N GLN A 146 -27.49 -30.24 -8.13
CA GLN A 146 -27.08 -31.39 -7.29
C GLN A 146 -28.22 -31.97 -6.45
N SER A 147 -29.31 -31.22 -6.27
CA SER A 147 -30.51 -31.69 -5.55
C SER A 147 -31.48 -32.49 -6.43
N ALA A 148 -31.24 -32.53 -7.75
CA ALA A 148 -31.99 -33.32 -8.71
C ALA A 148 -31.29 -34.68 -8.99
N SER A 149 -31.31 -35.60 -8.02
CA SER A 149 -31.12 -37.02 -8.30
C SER A 149 -32.28 -37.81 -7.68
N PRO A 150 -32.95 -38.70 -8.44
CA PRO A 150 -34.11 -39.46 -7.98
C PRO A 150 -33.78 -40.52 -6.93
#